data_AF-A0A4R5BB19-F1
#
_entry.id   AF-A0A4R5BB19-F1
#
_cell.length_a   1.000
_cell.length_b   1.000
_cell.length_c   1.000
_cell.angle_alpha   90.00
_cell.angle_beta   90.00
_cell.angle_gamma   90.00
#
_symmetry.space_group_name_H-M   'P 1'
#
loop_
_entity.id
_entity.type
_entity.pdbx_description
1 polymer ?
#
loop_
_entity_poly.entity_id
_entity_poly.type
_entity_poly.pdbx_seq_one_letter_code
_entity_poly.pdbx_strand_id
1 'polypeptide(L)' 'MTERKNEDAKPLADRRAEAGAPPDEEPDFADEHAPGPTDPPNAEEETPGGEAEGYRPQTEVP' A
#
# COMPACT_ATOMS: atom_id res chain seq x y z
N MET A 1 5.81 29.06 -32.48
CA MET A 1 5.25 28.95 -31.11
C MET A 1 4.68 27.54 -30.99
N THR A 2 5.53 26.56 -30.72
CA THR A 2 5.12 25.15 -30.66
C THR A 2 4.30 24.93 -29.39
N GLU A 3 3.14 24.33 -29.61
CA GLU A 3 2.06 24.17 -28.65
C GLU A 3 2.54 23.34 -27.43
N ARG A 4 2.81 24.00 -26.29
CA ARG A 4 3.03 23.37 -24.98
C ARG A 4 1.71 22.79 -24.46
N LYS A 5 1.10 21.88 -25.21
CA LYS A 5 -0.21 21.33 -24.92
C LYS A 5 -0.07 20.39 -23.72
N ASN A 6 -0.39 20.96 -22.55
CA ASN A 6 -1.03 20.25 -21.44
C ASN A 6 -0.28 19.05 -20.86
N GLU A 7 1.04 19.14 -20.65
CA GLU A 7 1.72 18.15 -19.80
C GLU A 7 1.15 18.15 -18.38
N ASP A 8 0.70 19.32 -17.90
CA ASP A 8 0.03 19.51 -16.62
C ASP A 8 -1.37 18.88 -16.52
N ALA A 9 -2.03 18.60 -17.65
CA ALA A 9 -3.39 18.02 -17.66
C ALA A 9 -3.39 16.49 -17.69
N LYS A 10 -2.22 15.86 -17.92
CA LYS A 10 -2.11 14.41 -17.84
C LYS A 10 -2.16 13.95 -16.38
N PRO A 11 -2.86 12.85 -16.06
CA PRO A 11 -2.77 12.19 -14.77
C PRO A 11 -1.31 11.95 -14.35
N LEU A 12 -1.03 12.07 -13.06
CA LEU A 12 0.32 11.90 -12.50
C LEU A 12 0.95 10.55 -12.87
N ALA A 13 0.15 9.48 -12.94
CA ALA A 13 0.60 8.16 -13.34
C ALA A 13 1.14 8.12 -14.78
N ASP A 14 0.43 8.74 -15.73
CA ASP A 14 0.83 8.77 -17.14
C ASP A 14 2.10 9.61 -17.34
N ARG A 15 2.23 10.72 -16.58
CA ARG A 15 3.42 11.57 -16.62
C ARG A 15 4.66 10.86 -16.04
N ARG A 16 4.50 10.04 -15.00
CA ARG A 16 5.58 9.22 -14.43
C ARG A 16 6.02 8.12 -15.40
N ALA A 17 5.07 7.47 -16.06
CA ALA A 17 5.33 6.43 -17.06
C ALA A 17 6.08 6.98 -18.30
N GLU A 18 5.69 8.15 -18.80
CA GLU A 18 6.39 8.81 -19.92
C GLU A 18 7.82 9.25 -19.57
N ALA A 19 8.07 9.61 -18.31
CA ALA A 19 9.40 10.00 -17.84
C ALA A 19 10.37 8.81 -17.70
N GLY A 20 9.89 7.56 -17.87
CA GLY A 20 10.69 6.35 -17.65
C GLY A 20 11.25 6.26 -16.23
N ALA A 21 10.63 6.95 -15.27
CA ALA A 21 11.04 6.90 -13.88
C ALA A 21 10.81 5.46 -13.40
N PRO A 22 11.83 4.77 -12.88
CA PRO A 22 11.62 3.48 -12.26
C PRO A 22 10.57 3.65 -11.15
N PRO A 23 9.69 2.65 -10.93
CA PRO A 23 8.89 2.64 -9.72
C PRO A 23 9.83 2.84 -8.54
N ASP A 24 9.42 3.65 -7.56
CA ASP A 24 10.21 3.86 -6.36
C ASP A 24 10.63 2.50 -5.81
N GLU A 25 11.95 2.20 -5.85
CA GLU A 25 12.55 1.00 -5.26
C GLU A 25 12.61 1.16 -3.73
N GLU A 26 11.62 1.86 -3.15
CA GLU A 26 11.46 1.94 -1.73
C GLU A 26 11.35 0.51 -1.18
N PRO A 27 12.03 0.21 -0.07
CA PRO A 27 11.89 -1.09 0.57
C PRO A 27 10.40 -1.37 0.77
N ASP A 28 9.98 -2.60 0.49
CA ASP A 28 8.59 -2.99 0.67
C ASP A 28 8.21 -2.71 2.13
N PHE A 29 7.27 -1.79 2.34
CA PHE A 29 6.78 -1.44 3.66
C PHE A 29 6.23 -2.68 4.40
N ALA A 30 5.77 -3.69 3.66
CA ALA A 30 5.35 -4.96 4.24
C ALA A 30 6.51 -5.72 4.88
N ASP A 31 7.73 -5.63 4.33
CA ASP A 31 8.92 -6.28 4.91
C ASP A 31 9.38 -5.60 6.21
N GLU A 32 9.15 -4.28 6.37
CA GLU A 32 9.51 -3.56 7.59
C GLU A 32 8.70 -4.03 8.82
N HIS A 33 7.47 -4.49 8.58
CA HIS A 33 6.56 -4.99 9.62
C HIS A 33 6.42 -6.51 9.63
N ALA A 34 7.18 -7.23 8.80
CA ALA A 34 7.16 -8.68 8.81
C ALA A 34 7.77 -9.20 10.13
N PRO A 35 7.13 -10.18 10.79
CA PRO A 35 7.70 -10.82 11.97
C PRO A 35 9.08 -11.41 11.69
N GLY A 36 10.05 -11.08 12.53
CA GLY A 36 11.40 -11.59 12.50
C GLY A 36 11.51 -13.02 13.06
N PRO A 37 12.66 -13.68 12.89
CA PRO A 37 12.86 -15.07 13.32
C PRO A 37 12.80 -15.28 14.84
N THR A 38 12.95 -14.20 15.61
CA THR A 38 12.86 -14.22 17.07
C THR A 38 11.52 -13.71 17.60
N ASP A 39 10.65 -13.20 16.72
CA ASP A 39 9.35 -12.70 17.13
C ASP A 39 8.40 -13.86 17.44
N PRO A 40 7.50 -13.69 18.41
CA PRO A 40 6.47 -14.70 18.69
C PRO A 40 5.57 -14.87 17.45
N PRO A 41 5.01 -16.08 17.24
CA PRO A 41 4.05 -16.28 16.18
C PRO A 41 2.82 -15.39 16.41
N ASN A 42 2.20 -14.94 15.32
CA ASN A 42 0.91 -14.27 15.38
C ASN A 42 -0.12 -15.18 16.06
N ALA A 43 -1.04 -14.56 16.80
CA ALA A 43 -2.15 -15.27 17.43
C ALA A 43 -3.04 -15.93 16.36
N GLU A 44 -3.58 -17.12 16.65
CA GLU A 44 -4.55 -17.78 15.77
C GLU A 44 -5.85 -16.96 15.73
N GLU A 45 -6.58 -17.00 14.60
CA GLU A 45 -7.82 -16.22 14.40
C GLU A 45 -8.86 -16.43 15.51
N GLU A 46 -8.91 -17.65 16.06
CA GLU A 46 -9.88 -18.07 17.07
C GLU A 46 -9.41 -17.81 18.52
N THR A 47 -8.20 -17.28 18.72
CA THR A 47 -7.68 -16.95 20.05
C THR A 47 -8.00 -15.51 20.43
N PRO A 48 -8.29 -15.21 21.71
CA PRO A 48 -8.46 -13.83 22.15
C PRO A 48 -7.23 -12.98 21.83
N GLY A 49 -7.44 -11.83 21.20
CA GLY A 49 -6.43 -10.93 20.67
C GLY A 49 -6.00 -11.19 19.23
N GLY A 50 -6.64 -12.13 18.53
CA GLY A 50 -6.42 -12.39 17.10
C GLY A 50 -6.79 -11.19 16.21
N GLU A 51 -6.24 -11.14 14.99
CA GLU A 51 -6.38 -9.99 14.06
C GLU A 51 -7.84 -9.70 13.68
N ALA A 52 -8.70 -10.71 13.73
CA ALA A 52 -10.13 -10.60 13.48
C ALA A 52 -10.94 -10.16 14.71
N GLU A 53 -10.38 -10.24 15.92
CA GLU A 53 -11.11 -9.94 17.14
C GLU A 53 -11.33 -8.42 17.28
N GLY A 54 -12.59 -7.99 17.18
CA GLY A 54 -12.98 -6.59 17.33
C GLY A 54 -12.89 -5.74 16.07
N TYR A 55 -12.37 -6.28 14.96
CA TYR A 55 -12.47 -5.61 13.66
C TYR A 55 -13.91 -5.70 13.14
N ARG A 56 -14.53 -4.55 12.87
CA ARG A 56 -15.81 -4.44 12.17
C ARG A 56 -15.61 -3.65 10.88
N PRO A 57 -15.95 -4.21 9.71
CA PRO A 57 -15.83 -3.48 8.45
C PRO A 57 -16.62 -2.18 8.51
N GLN A 58 -16.07 -1.09 7.95
CA GLN A 58 -16.80 0.18 7.85
C GLN A 58 -18.07 0.09 6.99
N THR A 59 -18.22 -0.98 6.21
CA THR A 59 -19.40 -1.27 5.38
C THR A 59 -20.36 -2.28 6.02
N GLU A 60 -20.10 -2.72 7.25
CA GLU A 60 -21.03 -3.59 7.97
C GLU A 60 -22.32 -2.82 8.29
N VAL A 61 -23.45 -3.33 7.82
CA VAL A 61 -24.77 -2.77 8.10
C VAL A 61 -25.33 -3.48 9.34
N PRO A 62 -25.83 -2.76 10.36
CA PRO A 62 -26.33 -3.34 11.60
C PRO A 62 -27.60 -4.17 11.43
#